data_AF-S7TJP7-F1
#
_entry.id   AF-S7TJP7-F1
#
_cell.length_a   1.000
_cell.length_b   1.000
_cell.length_c   1.000
_cell.angle_alpha   90.00
_cell.angle_beta   90.00
_cell.angle_gamma   90.00
#
_symmetry.space_group_name_H-M   'P 1'
#
loop_
_entity.id
_entity.type
_entity.pdbx_description
1 polymer ?
#
loop_
_entity_poly.entity_id
_entity_poly.type
_entity_poly.pdbx_seq_one_letter_code
_entity_poly.pdbx_strand_id
1 'polypeptide(L)'
;MVSTVFGYWRLDNNEGGAAGTDKTTMNTDVDAELLAIPLTFDGVKLSPFFALVEYGANSKAGSLSVSNVTSVPSANGQHLDDQGTIWYAGSGFNISLLDPFMIYADFNYGSLSAKDTESERAGWLADLAVEYKGLSWFTPSVFGWYSSGLSSDHSDSDGRMPVVDGSWTASTMFHNGGRMLNDDRDALGQFVGSWGIGLKLAQMSFVKDLSHDLSFSYITGTNDKDALKTTSSSNPAMLYGRDLTTEDHVYAIDLNNTYKLMENLSVLADLGIAVPDLDKDTWRSTVGNDAVENQATMWRVATGFVYNF
;
A
#
# COMPACT_ATOMS: atom_id res chain seq x y z
N MET A 1 0.94 27.49 -13.03
CA MET A 1 2.18 26.99 -13.66
C MET A 1 1.92 25.54 -14.05
N VAL A 2 2.29 25.13 -15.26
CA VAL A 2 2.18 23.74 -15.71
C VAL A 2 3.60 23.21 -15.80
N SER A 3 3.91 22.19 -15.01
CA SER A 3 5.12 21.39 -15.21
C SER A 3 4.72 20.04 -15.78
N THR A 4 5.64 19.39 -16.48
CA THR A 4 5.47 18.02 -16.96
C THR A 4 6.65 17.22 -16.47
N VAL A 5 6.38 16.08 -15.86
CA VAL A 5 7.39 15.14 -15.41
C VAL A 5 7.24 13.89 -16.25
N PHE A 6 8.35 13.48 -16.87
CA PHE A 6 8.47 12.18 -17.50
C PHE A 6 9.52 11.38 -16.74
N GLY A 7 9.24 10.12 -16.48
CA GLY A 7 10.15 9.20 -15.83
C GLY A 7 10.17 7.85 -16.52
N TYR A 8 11.31 7.19 -16.46
CA TYR A 8 11.52 5.82 -16.90
C TYR A 8 12.36 5.10 -15.83
N TRP A 9 11.96 3.87 -15.51
CA TRP A 9 12.68 3.00 -14.59
C TRP A 9 12.73 1.58 -15.14
N ARG A 10 13.90 0.95 -15.05
CA ARG A 10 14.03 -0.50 -15.13
C ARG A 10 13.94 -1.07 -13.73
N LEU A 11 12.85 -1.76 -13.44
CA LEU A 11 12.53 -2.27 -12.11
C LEU A 11 13.23 -3.60 -11.85
N ASP A 12 13.31 -4.46 -12.86
CA ASP A 12 14.01 -5.74 -12.79
C ASP A 12 14.61 -6.12 -14.15
N ASN A 13 15.73 -6.83 -14.11
CA ASN A 13 16.30 -7.51 -15.26
C ASN A 13 17.08 -8.74 -14.76
N ASN A 14 16.65 -9.92 -15.20
CA ASN A 14 17.24 -11.21 -14.85
C ASN A 14 18.12 -11.82 -15.96
N GLU A 15 18.83 -11.02 -16.75
CA GLU A 15 19.84 -11.50 -17.71
C GLU A 15 20.99 -12.22 -16.97
N GLY A 16 20.97 -13.56 -16.96
CA GLY A 16 21.91 -14.36 -16.15
C GLY A 16 22.29 -15.74 -16.70
N GLY A 17 22.07 -16.01 -17.98
CA GLY A 17 22.51 -17.27 -18.62
C GLY A 17 23.95 -17.20 -19.13
N ALA A 18 24.71 -18.29 -19.00
CA ALA A 18 25.98 -18.42 -19.72
C ALA A 18 25.74 -18.29 -21.24
N ALA A 19 26.67 -17.64 -21.95
CA ALA A 19 26.57 -17.43 -23.40
C ALA A 19 26.27 -18.75 -24.13
N GLY A 20 25.12 -18.84 -24.80
CA GLY A 20 24.68 -20.02 -25.55
C GLY A 20 23.60 -20.87 -24.87
N THR A 21 22.99 -20.42 -23.77
CA THR A 21 21.84 -21.09 -23.14
C THR A 21 20.51 -20.53 -23.66
N ASP A 22 19.49 -21.38 -23.78
CA ASP A 22 18.17 -21.24 -24.43
C ASP A 22 17.45 -19.88 -24.42
N LYS A 23 16.43 -19.77 -25.30
CA LYS A 23 15.43 -18.68 -25.41
C LYS A 23 14.77 -18.24 -24.09
N THR A 24 14.96 -19.01 -23.02
CA THR A 24 14.51 -18.74 -21.64
C THR A 24 15.28 -17.60 -20.95
N THR A 25 16.28 -17.01 -21.61
CA THR A 25 17.12 -15.92 -21.09
C THR A 25 16.87 -14.55 -21.74
N MET A 26 15.92 -14.46 -22.68
CA MET A 26 15.54 -13.21 -23.36
C MET A 26 14.18 -12.72 -22.86
N ASN A 27 13.86 -11.42 -23.00
CA ASN A 27 12.58 -10.83 -22.58
C ASN A 27 12.32 -10.99 -21.06
N THR A 28 13.32 -10.65 -20.25
CA THR A 28 13.30 -10.74 -18.78
C THR A 28 13.10 -9.40 -18.08
N ASP A 29 13.09 -8.30 -18.84
CA ASP A 29 12.99 -6.94 -18.32
C ASP A 29 11.60 -6.68 -17.73
N VAL A 30 11.56 -5.85 -16.68
CA VAL A 30 10.37 -5.14 -16.24
C VAL A 30 10.67 -3.66 -16.22
N ASP A 31 10.01 -2.92 -17.10
CA ASP A 31 10.22 -1.51 -17.33
C ASP A 31 8.95 -0.72 -16.97
N ALA A 32 9.12 0.50 -16.50
CA ALA A 32 8.04 1.38 -16.10
C ALA A 32 8.25 2.80 -16.62
N GLU A 33 7.20 3.40 -17.17
CA GLU A 33 7.14 4.79 -17.60
C GLU A 33 6.10 5.57 -16.78
N LEU A 34 6.38 6.85 -16.51
CA LEU A 34 5.46 7.77 -15.87
C LEU A 34 5.37 9.07 -16.66
N LEU A 35 4.15 9.54 -16.88
CA LEU A 35 3.84 10.90 -17.28
C LEU A 35 2.96 11.55 -16.21
N ALA A 36 3.44 12.61 -15.59
CA ALA A 36 2.66 13.41 -14.65
C ALA A 36 2.60 14.87 -15.08
N ILE A 37 1.45 15.50 -14.88
CA ILE A 37 1.21 16.90 -15.24
C ILE A 37 0.73 17.67 -14.01
N PRO A 38 1.62 18.12 -13.11
CA PRO A 38 1.22 18.91 -11.95
C PRO A 38 0.62 20.25 -12.37
N LEU A 39 -0.58 20.52 -11.86
CA LEU A 39 -1.34 21.74 -12.08
C LEU A 39 -1.55 22.46 -10.75
N THR A 40 -1.28 23.77 -10.74
CA THR A 40 -1.52 24.62 -9.58
C THR A 40 -2.43 25.78 -9.97
N PHE A 41 -3.58 25.83 -9.31
CA PHE A 41 -4.58 26.88 -9.35
C PHE A 41 -4.65 27.59 -7.99
N ASP A 42 -5.42 28.66 -7.91
CA ASP A 42 -5.68 29.31 -6.63
C ASP A 42 -6.49 28.37 -5.72
N GLY A 43 -5.92 28.05 -4.56
CA GLY A 43 -6.51 27.14 -3.58
C GLY A 43 -6.64 25.66 -3.96
N VAL A 44 -6.21 25.24 -5.16
CA VAL A 44 -6.27 23.84 -5.61
C VAL A 44 -4.99 23.45 -6.35
N LYS A 45 -4.37 22.36 -5.92
CA LYS A 45 -3.31 21.67 -6.66
C LYS A 45 -3.81 20.28 -7.03
N LEU A 46 -3.54 19.85 -8.25
CA LEU A 46 -3.74 18.46 -8.64
C LEU A 46 -2.61 17.96 -9.52
N SER A 47 -2.35 16.66 -9.46
CA SER A 47 -1.25 16.01 -10.17
C SER A 47 -1.74 14.78 -10.92
N PRO A 48 -2.50 14.96 -12.03
CA PRO A 48 -2.88 13.85 -12.87
C PRO A 48 -1.64 13.14 -13.42
N PHE A 49 -1.70 11.82 -13.45
CA PHE A 49 -0.65 10.98 -13.97
C PHE A 49 -1.19 9.81 -14.77
N PHE A 50 -0.33 9.31 -15.65
CA PHE A 50 -0.46 8.03 -16.31
C PHE A 50 0.87 7.29 -16.16
N ALA A 51 0.83 6.03 -15.76
CA ALA A 51 2.00 5.17 -15.75
C ALA A 51 1.74 3.90 -16.55
N LEU A 52 2.80 3.38 -17.15
CA LEU A 52 2.81 2.12 -17.87
C LEU A 52 3.88 1.25 -17.23
N VAL A 53 3.61 -0.03 -17.07
CA VAL A 53 4.58 -1.03 -16.67
C VAL A 53 4.47 -2.17 -17.66
N GLU A 54 5.59 -2.51 -18.28
CA GLU A 54 5.66 -3.60 -19.22
C GLU A 54 6.64 -4.65 -18.70
N TYR A 55 6.23 -5.91 -18.75
CA TYR A 55 7.07 -7.01 -18.26
C TYR A 55 7.16 -8.11 -19.31
N GLY A 56 8.39 -8.55 -19.53
CA GLY A 56 8.69 -9.56 -20.53
C GLY A 56 8.17 -10.95 -20.15
N ALA A 57 7.99 -11.80 -21.17
CA ALA A 57 7.44 -13.15 -21.03
C ALA A 57 8.25 -14.07 -20.09
N ASN A 58 9.56 -13.81 -19.94
CA ASN A 58 10.46 -14.56 -19.04
C ASN A 58 10.85 -13.73 -17.81
N SER A 59 10.19 -12.60 -17.56
CA SER A 59 10.46 -11.75 -16.40
C SER A 59 10.06 -12.44 -15.09
N LYS A 60 10.67 -12.02 -13.99
CA LYS A 60 10.23 -12.44 -12.66
C LYS A 60 9.41 -11.34 -12.02
N ALA A 61 8.43 -10.80 -12.74
CA ALA A 61 7.63 -9.67 -12.27
C ALA A 61 6.96 -9.91 -10.89
N GLY A 62 6.60 -11.15 -10.56
CA GLY A 62 6.09 -11.49 -9.22
C GLY A 62 7.13 -11.39 -8.09
N SER A 63 8.42 -11.26 -8.40
CA SER A 63 9.50 -11.02 -7.43
C SER A 63 9.78 -9.54 -7.17
N LEU A 64 9.21 -8.63 -7.97
CA LEU A 64 9.25 -7.18 -7.73
C LEU A 64 8.41 -6.74 -6.53
N SER A 65 7.47 -7.58 -6.13
CA SER A 65 6.63 -7.42 -4.96
C SER A 65 7.52 -7.48 -3.70
N VAL A 66 8.14 -6.36 -3.31
CA VAL A 66 8.85 -6.25 -2.02
C VAL A 66 7.83 -6.33 -0.89
N SER A 67 6.71 -5.62 -1.02
CA SER A 67 5.45 -5.96 -0.33
C SER A 67 4.81 -7.11 -1.08
N ASN A 68 4.51 -8.25 -0.45
CA ASN A 68 3.93 -9.46 -1.07
C ASN A 68 2.49 -9.24 -1.65
N VAL A 69 2.15 -8.05 -2.13
CA VAL A 69 0.94 -7.66 -2.88
C VAL A 69 0.96 -8.33 -4.26
N THR A 70 0.90 -9.66 -4.26
CA THR A 70 0.91 -10.49 -5.45
C THR A 70 -0.39 -10.26 -6.22
N SER A 71 -0.37 -9.24 -7.07
CA SER A 71 -1.41 -8.93 -8.04
C SER A 71 -0.89 -8.98 -9.47
N VAL A 72 0.43 -8.95 -9.66
CA VAL A 72 1.06 -9.26 -10.95
C VAL A 72 1.25 -10.77 -11.02
N PRO A 73 0.60 -11.48 -11.96
CA PRO A 73 0.90 -12.88 -12.21
C PRO A 73 2.38 -12.99 -12.47
N SER A 74 3.08 -13.74 -11.62
CA SER A 74 4.47 -14.00 -11.87
C SER A 74 4.57 -14.78 -13.18
N ALA A 75 5.39 -14.31 -14.12
CA ALA A 75 5.92 -15.15 -15.20
C ALA A 75 6.82 -16.29 -14.63
N ASN A 76 6.97 -16.43 -13.31
CA ASN A 76 7.47 -17.65 -12.69
C ASN A 76 6.49 -18.81 -12.89
N GLY A 77 6.65 -19.52 -14.01
CA GLY A 77 5.96 -20.77 -14.32
C GLY A 77 4.71 -20.63 -15.18
N GLN A 78 4.31 -19.42 -15.56
CA GLN A 78 3.30 -19.17 -16.59
C GLN A 78 4.01 -18.97 -17.93
N HIS A 79 3.62 -19.73 -18.96
CA HIS A 79 4.09 -19.50 -20.32
C HIS A 79 3.34 -18.31 -20.89
N LEU A 80 3.89 -17.10 -20.72
CA LEU A 80 3.44 -15.96 -21.49
C LEU A 80 3.96 -16.11 -22.94
N ASP A 81 3.05 -16.14 -23.91
CA ASP A 81 3.44 -16.14 -25.32
C ASP A 81 3.93 -14.73 -25.77
N ASP A 82 3.48 -13.68 -25.06
CA ASP A 82 3.72 -12.25 -25.34
C ASP A 82 4.11 -11.45 -24.07
N GLN A 83 4.43 -10.16 -24.21
CA GLN A 83 4.68 -9.21 -23.11
C GLN A 83 3.38 -8.89 -22.33
N GLY A 84 3.47 -8.80 -20.99
CA GLY A 84 2.38 -8.35 -20.14
C GLY A 84 2.45 -6.84 -19.86
N THR A 85 1.29 -6.21 -19.64
CA THR A 85 1.19 -4.77 -19.45
C THR A 85 0.29 -4.42 -18.27
N ILE A 86 0.74 -3.47 -17.45
CA ILE A 86 -0.05 -2.81 -16.43
C ILE A 86 -0.07 -1.33 -16.75
N TRP A 87 -1.22 -0.70 -16.70
CA TRP A 87 -1.30 0.76 -16.77
C TRP A 87 -2.02 1.31 -15.55
N TYR A 88 -1.60 2.50 -15.15
CA TYR A 88 -2.16 3.25 -14.05
C TYR A 88 -2.58 4.62 -14.53
N ALA A 89 -3.72 5.09 -14.04
CA ALA A 89 -4.13 6.47 -14.19
C ALA A 89 -4.71 6.97 -12.88
N GLY A 90 -4.38 8.21 -12.53
CA GLY A 90 -4.82 8.77 -11.27
C GLY A 90 -4.52 10.24 -11.15
N SER A 91 -4.84 10.79 -9.99
CA SER A 91 -4.49 12.15 -9.61
C SER A 91 -4.51 12.29 -8.09
N GLY A 92 -3.54 13.03 -7.59
CA GLY A 92 -3.61 13.62 -6.25
C GLY A 92 -4.21 15.01 -6.26
N PHE A 93 -4.77 15.42 -5.12
CA PHE A 93 -5.45 16.68 -4.91
C PHE A 93 -5.03 17.29 -3.56
N ASN A 94 -4.76 18.59 -3.56
CA ASN A 94 -4.57 19.39 -2.36
C ASN A 94 -5.42 20.65 -2.49
N ILE A 95 -6.41 20.79 -1.62
CA ILE A 95 -7.43 21.83 -1.66
C ILE A 95 -7.36 22.65 -0.37
N SER A 96 -7.15 23.96 -0.53
CA SER A 96 -7.05 24.95 0.54
C SER A 96 -8.06 26.08 0.38
N LEU A 97 -9.19 25.81 -0.30
CA LEU A 97 -10.26 26.80 -0.54
C LEU A 97 -11.12 27.10 0.69
N LEU A 98 -11.05 26.26 1.73
CA LEU A 98 -11.95 26.27 2.88
C LEU A 98 -11.19 26.59 4.17
N ASP A 99 -10.47 27.71 4.24
CA ASP A 99 -9.72 28.11 5.44
C ASP A 99 -10.58 28.01 6.74
N PRO A 100 -10.08 27.40 7.83
CA PRO A 100 -8.73 26.85 8.06
C PRO A 100 -8.59 25.34 7.79
N PHE A 101 -9.41 24.79 6.90
CA PHE A 101 -9.34 23.40 6.48
C PHE A 101 -8.40 23.21 5.29
N MET A 102 -7.62 22.14 5.37
CA MET A 102 -6.81 21.60 4.28
C MET A 102 -7.35 20.22 3.93
N ILE A 103 -7.65 20.00 2.65
CA ILE A 103 -8.15 18.71 2.17
C ILE A 103 -7.12 18.10 1.23
N TYR A 104 -6.79 16.84 1.47
CA TYR A 104 -5.93 16.02 0.63
C TYR A 104 -6.76 14.84 0.14
N ALA A 105 -6.60 14.45 -1.12
CA ALA A 105 -7.26 13.28 -1.66
C ALA A 105 -6.44 12.72 -2.80
N ASP A 106 -6.43 11.41 -2.94
CA ASP A 106 -5.84 10.75 -4.09
C ASP A 106 -6.86 9.79 -4.72
N PHE A 107 -6.77 9.62 -6.04
CA PHE A 107 -7.49 8.58 -6.77
C PHE A 107 -6.52 7.89 -7.72
N ASN A 108 -6.51 6.56 -7.69
CA ASN A 108 -5.66 5.73 -8.51
C ASN A 108 -6.52 4.61 -9.10
N TYR A 109 -6.39 4.36 -10.39
CA TYR A 109 -6.93 3.20 -11.07
C TYR A 109 -5.77 2.46 -11.72
N GLY A 110 -5.77 1.13 -11.61
CA GLY A 110 -4.79 0.27 -12.25
C GLY A 110 -5.48 -0.86 -12.98
N SER A 111 -4.95 -1.23 -14.15
CA SER A 111 -5.40 -2.40 -14.88
C SER A 111 -4.20 -3.17 -15.43
N LEU A 112 -4.24 -4.48 -15.22
CA LEU A 112 -3.29 -5.46 -15.69
C LEU A 112 -3.95 -6.29 -16.79
N SER A 113 -3.27 -6.41 -17.92
CA SER A 113 -3.62 -7.30 -19.01
C SER A 113 -2.38 -8.07 -19.45
N ALA A 114 -2.47 -9.40 -19.44
CA ALA A 114 -1.46 -10.29 -19.98
C ALA A 114 -2.14 -11.22 -20.98
N LYS A 115 -1.77 -11.09 -22.26
CA LYS A 115 -2.33 -11.93 -23.32
C LYS A 115 -2.07 -13.40 -22.99
N ASP A 116 -3.06 -14.22 -23.34
CA ASP A 116 -3.02 -15.69 -23.19
C ASP A 116 -2.94 -16.20 -21.75
N THR A 117 -3.26 -15.35 -20.76
CA THR A 117 -3.46 -15.76 -19.36
C THR A 117 -4.86 -15.39 -18.87
N GLU A 118 -5.41 -16.22 -17.98
CA GLU A 118 -6.63 -15.94 -17.21
C GLU A 118 -6.32 -15.00 -16.04
N SER A 119 -5.57 -13.92 -16.28
CA SER A 119 -5.11 -13.03 -15.21
C SER A 119 -5.30 -11.58 -15.57
N GLU A 120 -6.55 -11.19 -15.79
CA GLU A 120 -6.93 -9.79 -15.95
C GLU A 120 -7.25 -9.18 -14.57
N ARG A 121 -6.65 -8.04 -14.21
CA ARG A 121 -7.00 -7.35 -12.96
C ARG A 121 -7.31 -5.91 -13.22
N ALA A 122 -8.33 -5.38 -12.56
CA ALA A 122 -8.69 -3.98 -12.69
C ALA A 122 -9.32 -3.48 -11.40
N GLY A 123 -8.72 -2.44 -10.82
CA GLY A 123 -9.20 -1.90 -9.56
C GLY A 123 -8.77 -0.47 -9.34
N TRP A 124 -9.24 0.09 -8.24
CA TRP A 124 -8.97 1.46 -7.87
C TRP A 124 -8.75 1.60 -6.36
N LEU A 125 -8.06 2.67 -6.00
CA LEU A 125 -7.88 3.14 -4.65
C LEU A 125 -8.19 4.63 -4.62
N ALA A 126 -8.97 5.06 -3.64
CA ALA A 126 -9.15 6.47 -3.33
C ALA A 126 -8.94 6.73 -1.84
N ASP A 127 -8.40 7.89 -1.52
CA ASP A 127 -8.29 8.37 -0.15
C ASP A 127 -8.73 9.83 -0.02
N LEU A 128 -8.99 10.21 1.23
CA LEU A 128 -9.36 11.56 1.62
C LEU A 128 -8.85 11.82 3.03
N ALA A 129 -8.21 12.96 3.24
CA ALA A 129 -7.85 13.49 4.55
C ALA A 129 -8.26 14.96 4.66
N VAL A 130 -8.77 15.34 5.83
CA VAL A 130 -9.18 16.71 6.15
C VAL A 130 -8.49 17.13 7.44
N GLU A 131 -7.62 18.13 7.36
CA GLU A 131 -6.93 18.73 8.50
C GLU A 131 -7.55 20.08 8.87
N TYR A 132 -7.64 20.38 10.17
CA TYR A 132 -8.02 21.71 10.65
C TYR A 132 -6.81 22.45 11.22
N LYS A 133 -6.42 23.55 10.61
CA LYS A 133 -5.21 24.34 10.96
C LYS A 133 -5.49 25.51 11.91
N GLY A 134 -6.74 25.69 12.36
CA GLY A 134 -7.13 26.82 13.20
C GLY A 134 -6.77 26.68 14.69
N LEU A 135 -6.13 25.58 15.10
CA LEU A 135 -5.72 25.33 16.48
C LEU A 135 -4.22 25.59 16.67
N SER A 136 -3.86 26.23 17.78
CA SER A 136 -2.47 26.61 18.08
C SER A 136 -1.63 25.54 18.80
N TRP A 137 -2.26 24.43 19.19
CA TRP A 137 -1.74 23.46 20.17
C TRP A 137 -1.63 22.04 19.60
N PHE A 138 -2.39 21.73 18.55
CA PHE A 138 -2.29 20.52 17.73
C PHE A 138 -3.08 20.72 16.43
N THR A 139 -2.86 19.86 15.44
CA THR A 139 -3.66 19.79 14.21
C THR A 139 -4.52 18.52 14.25
N PRO A 140 -5.85 18.60 14.43
CA PRO A 140 -6.72 17.47 14.22
C PRO A 140 -6.89 17.19 12.74
N SER A 141 -6.98 15.91 12.41
CA SER A 141 -7.23 15.41 11.07
C SER A 141 -8.14 14.18 11.12
N VAL A 142 -9.06 14.09 10.17
CA VAL A 142 -9.78 12.84 9.86
C VAL A 142 -9.33 12.36 8.49
N PHE A 143 -9.16 11.07 8.33
CA PHE A 143 -8.75 10.49 7.06
C PHE A 143 -9.45 9.16 6.82
N GLY A 144 -9.52 8.75 5.56
CA GLY A 144 -10.06 7.45 5.17
C GLY A 144 -9.65 7.10 3.75
N TRP A 145 -9.78 5.83 3.43
CA TRP A 145 -9.49 5.30 2.11
C TRP A 145 -10.44 4.15 1.79
N TYR A 146 -10.54 3.85 0.52
CA TYR A 146 -11.21 2.68 0.01
C TYR A 146 -10.43 2.17 -1.19
N SER A 147 -10.06 0.89 -1.17
CA SER A 147 -9.56 0.18 -2.33
C SER A 147 -10.53 -0.91 -2.72
N SER A 148 -10.73 -1.10 -4.01
CA SER A 148 -11.42 -2.27 -4.52
C SER A 148 -10.66 -3.57 -4.18
N GLY A 149 -11.41 -4.66 -4.01
CA GLY A 149 -10.90 -5.96 -3.56
C GLY A 149 -11.33 -7.12 -4.47
N LEU A 150 -10.96 -8.33 -4.06
CA LEU A 150 -11.28 -9.57 -4.77
C LEU A 150 -12.78 -9.90 -4.70
N SER A 151 -13.34 -10.42 -5.79
CA SER A 151 -14.64 -11.08 -5.86
C SER A 151 -14.57 -12.53 -5.36
N SER A 152 -15.71 -13.20 -5.15
CA SER A 152 -15.76 -14.62 -4.81
C SER A 152 -15.23 -15.54 -5.94
N ASP A 153 -15.47 -15.14 -7.20
CA ASP A 153 -14.95 -15.78 -8.40
C ASP A 153 -13.85 -14.90 -9.01
N HIS A 154 -12.59 -15.19 -8.68
CA HIS A 154 -11.41 -14.43 -9.10
C HIS A 154 -10.41 -15.24 -9.94
N SER A 155 -10.83 -16.41 -10.44
CA SER A 155 -9.96 -17.32 -11.20
C SER A 155 -9.43 -16.70 -12.50
N ASP A 156 -10.24 -15.86 -13.16
CA ASP A 156 -9.95 -15.34 -14.50
C ASP A 156 -9.81 -13.81 -14.52
N SER A 157 -10.49 -13.14 -13.58
CA SER A 157 -10.36 -11.69 -13.40
C SER A 157 -10.73 -11.27 -11.98
N ASP A 158 -10.16 -10.16 -11.49
CA ASP A 158 -10.60 -9.57 -10.22
C ASP A 158 -10.55 -8.05 -10.14
N GLY A 159 -11.29 -7.57 -9.15
CA GLY A 159 -11.48 -6.16 -8.84
C GLY A 159 -10.36 -5.52 -8.04
N ARG A 160 -9.30 -6.24 -7.65
CA ARG A 160 -8.25 -5.65 -6.81
C ARG A 160 -7.30 -4.83 -7.69
N MET A 161 -6.96 -3.62 -7.24
CA MET A 161 -6.02 -2.78 -7.99
C MET A 161 -4.65 -3.48 -8.06
N PRO A 162 -4.03 -3.62 -9.25
CA PRO A 162 -2.69 -4.18 -9.37
C PRO A 162 -1.65 -3.26 -8.73
N VAL A 163 -0.61 -3.81 -8.13
CA VAL A 163 0.49 -3.09 -7.49
C VAL A 163 1.79 -3.76 -7.85
N VAL A 164 2.77 -2.98 -8.32
CA VAL A 164 4.13 -3.45 -8.62
C VAL A 164 4.99 -3.38 -7.36
N ASP A 165 4.99 -2.21 -6.71
CA ASP A 165 5.55 -1.95 -5.40
C ASP A 165 4.75 -0.82 -4.75
N GLY A 166 4.51 -0.90 -3.45
CA GLY A 166 3.72 0.10 -2.75
C GLY A 166 3.87 0.00 -1.25
N SER A 167 4.16 1.15 -0.62
CA SER A 167 4.48 1.27 0.79
C SER A 167 3.54 2.23 1.54
N TRP A 168 2.27 2.28 1.14
CA TRP A 168 1.30 3.16 1.77
C TRP A 168 0.63 2.49 2.97
N THR A 169 0.46 3.22 4.06
CA THR A 169 -0.34 2.78 5.20
C THR A 169 -1.06 3.94 5.88
N ALA A 170 -2.22 3.60 6.42
CA ALA A 170 -3.03 4.46 7.27
C ALA A 170 -2.54 4.53 8.73
N SER A 171 -1.68 3.60 9.16
CA SER A 171 -1.17 3.55 10.54
C SER A 171 0.24 2.99 10.55
N THR A 172 1.11 3.64 11.32
CA THR A 172 2.50 3.19 11.36
C THR A 172 2.60 1.80 11.93
N MET A 173 1.74 1.39 12.87
CA MET A 173 1.68 0.07 13.50
C MET A 173 1.59 -1.08 12.49
N PHE A 174 0.95 -0.85 11.34
CA PHE A 174 0.84 -1.86 10.30
C PHE A 174 2.14 -2.08 9.53
N HIS A 175 3.12 -1.18 9.62
CA HIS A 175 4.47 -1.42 9.09
C HIS A 175 5.39 -2.02 10.15
N ASN A 176 6.04 -3.14 9.82
CA ASN A 176 7.02 -3.77 10.70
C ASN A 176 8.18 -2.82 11.04
N GLY A 177 8.61 -2.00 10.08
CA GLY A 177 9.65 -0.98 10.27
C GLY A 177 9.21 0.32 10.95
N GLY A 178 7.91 0.50 11.19
CA GLY A 178 7.32 1.78 11.61
C GLY A 178 7.72 2.94 10.70
N ARG A 179 7.69 4.17 11.22
CA ARG A 179 8.11 5.36 10.45
C ARG A 179 9.62 5.53 10.30
N MET A 180 10.43 4.68 10.93
CA MET A 180 11.90 4.82 10.92
C MET A 180 12.57 3.99 9.83
N LEU A 181 12.12 2.74 9.66
CA LEU A 181 12.72 1.82 8.69
C LEU A 181 11.88 1.72 7.41
N ASN A 182 10.65 2.23 7.42
CA ASN A 182 9.70 2.17 6.30
C ASN A 182 9.65 0.78 5.64
N ASP A 183 9.70 -0.26 6.47
CA ASP A 183 9.62 -1.67 6.06
C ASP A 183 8.16 -2.12 6.18
N ASP A 184 7.56 -2.34 5.03
CA ASP A 184 6.16 -2.70 4.77
C ASP A 184 6.00 -4.19 4.41
N ARG A 185 7.10 -4.96 4.39
CA ARG A 185 7.04 -6.41 4.22
C ARG A 185 6.14 -7.03 5.28
N ASP A 186 5.12 -7.74 4.80
CA ASP A 186 4.15 -8.47 5.61
C ASP A 186 3.33 -7.58 6.57
N ALA A 187 3.06 -6.34 6.16
CA ALA A 187 2.17 -5.44 6.88
C ALA A 187 0.74 -5.99 7.02
N LEU A 188 0.20 -5.98 8.24
CA LEU A 188 -1.20 -6.31 8.53
C LEU A 188 -2.12 -5.24 7.93
N GLY A 189 -3.15 -5.65 7.19
CA GLY A 189 -4.13 -4.72 6.63
C GLY A 189 -3.59 -3.99 5.42
N GLN A 190 -3.21 -4.75 4.39
CA GLN A 190 -2.78 -4.20 3.10
C GLN A 190 -3.78 -3.19 2.56
N PHE A 191 -3.27 -2.09 2.00
CA PHE A 191 -4.09 -0.97 1.57
C PHE A 191 -4.94 -1.27 0.33
N VAL A 192 -4.50 -2.21 -0.50
CA VAL A 192 -5.34 -2.76 -1.56
C VAL A 192 -6.29 -3.82 -1.00
N GLY A 193 -7.52 -3.87 -1.48
CA GLY A 193 -8.53 -4.79 -0.93
C GLY A 193 -8.94 -4.48 0.50
N SER A 194 -8.81 -3.22 0.94
CA SER A 194 -9.27 -2.76 2.25
C SER A 194 -9.90 -1.37 2.16
N TRP A 195 -10.63 -1.02 3.20
CA TRP A 195 -11.03 0.35 3.46
C TRP A 195 -10.86 0.66 4.94
N GLY A 196 -10.76 1.94 5.26
CA GLY A 196 -10.65 2.35 6.64
C GLY A 196 -10.87 3.83 6.86
N ILE A 197 -10.92 4.19 8.13
CA ILE A 197 -11.10 5.55 8.60
C ILE A 197 -10.26 5.75 9.86
N GLY A 198 -9.77 6.95 10.06
CA GLY A 198 -8.99 7.30 11.23
C GLY A 198 -9.09 8.76 11.63
N LEU A 199 -8.63 9.01 12.85
CA LEU A 199 -8.47 10.31 13.45
C LEU A 199 -7.00 10.47 13.84
N LYS A 200 -6.41 11.63 13.56
CA LYS A 200 -5.06 11.99 13.98
C LYS A 200 -5.07 13.32 14.71
N LEU A 201 -4.37 13.38 15.83
CA LEU A 201 -4.01 14.61 16.55
C LEU A 201 -2.50 14.78 16.38
N ALA A 202 -2.10 15.66 15.47
CA ALA A 202 -0.70 15.87 15.13
C ALA A 202 -0.11 17.08 15.87
N GLN A 203 1.21 17.05 16.08
CA GLN A 203 1.99 18.19 16.57
C GLN A 203 1.59 18.70 17.96
N MET A 204 1.11 17.80 18.83
CA MET A 204 0.89 18.14 20.24
C MET A 204 2.23 18.36 20.92
N SER A 205 2.37 19.42 21.72
CA SER A 205 3.62 19.73 22.42
C SER A 205 3.34 20.19 23.84
N PHE A 206 3.84 19.44 24.83
CA PHE A 206 3.72 19.78 26.26
C PHE A 206 5.04 20.24 26.87
N VAL A 207 6.16 19.92 26.20
CA VAL A 207 7.52 20.26 26.58
C VAL A 207 8.20 20.84 25.35
N LYS A 208 9.12 21.79 25.57
CA LYS A 208 9.88 22.40 24.48
C LYS A 208 10.57 21.32 23.63
N ASP A 209 10.51 21.49 22.32
CA ASP A 209 11.18 20.65 21.31
C ASP A 209 10.69 19.18 21.27
N LEU A 210 9.64 18.84 22.02
CA LEU A 210 9.00 17.52 22.03
C LEU A 210 7.61 17.58 21.39
N SER A 211 7.45 16.88 20.27
CA SER A 211 6.19 16.75 19.54
C SER A 211 5.62 15.34 19.63
N HIS A 212 4.31 15.25 19.74
CA HIS A 212 3.55 14.01 19.80
C HIS A 212 2.49 13.99 18.68
N ASP A 213 2.46 12.88 17.95
CA ASP A 213 1.39 12.54 17.02
C ASP A 213 0.64 11.32 17.58
N LEU A 214 -0.67 11.46 17.80
CA LEU A 214 -1.55 10.37 18.22
C LEU A 214 -2.53 10.07 17.10
N SER A 215 -2.62 8.83 16.66
CA SER A 215 -3.64 8.40 15.69
C SER A 215 -4.40 7.17 16.14
N PHE A 216 -5.65 7.11 15.71
CA PHE A 216 -6.55 5.98 15.85
C PHE A 216 -7.06 5.62 14.46
N SER A 217 -7.02 4.34 14.11
CA SER A 217 -7.47 3.85 12.81
C SER A 217 -8.32 2.61 12.96
N TYR A 218 -9.36 2.51 12.15
CA TYR A 218 -10.14 1.30 11.93
C TYR A 218 -9.95 0.86 10.48
N ILE A 219 -9.71 -0.43 10.28
CA ILE A 219 -9.52 -1.06 8.96
C ILE A 219 -10.39 -2.30 8.86
N THR A 220 -10.95 -2.53 7.69
CA THR A 220 -11.60 -3.78 7.31
C THR A 220 -11.34 -4.08 5.83
N GLY A 221 -11.66 -5.29 5.38
CA GLY A 221 -11.44 -5.71 4.00
C GLY A 221 -12.54 -5.29 3.04
N THR A 222 -12.18 -5.21 1.77
CA THR A 222 -13.12 -5.16 0.63
C THR A 222 -13.05 -6.43 -0.22
N ASN A 223 -12.18 -7.38 0.15
CA ASN A 223 -12.13 -8.70 -0.47
C ASN A 223 -13.30 -9.55 0.03
N ASP A 224 -14.00 -10.23 -0.88
CA ASP A 224 -15.05 -11.18 -0.53
C ASP A 224 -14.46 -12.31 0.34
N LYS A 225 -15.17 -12.71 1.40
CA LYS A 225 -14.75 -13.82 2.27
C LYS A 225 -14.63 -15.16 1.52
N ASP A 226 -15.42 -15.34 0.48
CA ASP A 226 -15.43 -16.55 -0.34
C ASP A 226 -14.26 -16.58 -1.32
N ALA A 227 -13.51 -15.48 -1.50
CA ALA A 227 -12.27 -15.44 -2.25
C ALA A 227 -11.22 -16.44 -1.71
N LEU A 228 -11.31 -16.87 -0.45
CA LEU A 228 -10.37 -17.87 0.08
C LEU A 228 -10.62 -19.29 -0.48
N LYS A 229 -11.86 -19.60 -0.88
CA LYS A 229 -12.29 -20.96 -1.27
C LYS A 229 -11.74 -21.41 -2.63
N THR A 230 -11.34 -20.46 -3.45
CA THR A 230 -10.86 -20.65 -4.83
C THR A 230 -9.33 -20.61 -4.93
N THR A 231 -8.63 -20.55 -3.80
CA THR A 231 -7.17 -20.47 -3.76
C THR A 231 -6.52 -21.82 -3.50
N SER A 232 -5.48 -22.16 -4.28
CA SER A 232 -4.61 -23.30 -3.98
C SER A 232 -3.71 -22.97 -2.79
N SER A 233 -3.49 -23.93 -1.89
CA SER A 233 -2.57 -23.78 -0.74
C SER A 233 -1.12 -23.48 -1.13
N SER A 234 -0.74 -23.74 -2.38
CA SER A 234 0.59 -23.46 -2.92
C SER A 234 0.79 -22.04 -3.45
N ASN A 235 -0.29 -21.29 -3.70
CA ASN A 235 -0.23 -19.89 -4.15
C ASN A 235 -1.53 -19.15 -3.79
N PRO A 236 -1.69 -18.74 -2.52
CA PRO A 236 -2.94 -18.17 -2.06
C PRO A 236 -3.10 -16.72 -2.54
N ALA A 237 -4.28 -16.37 -3.08
CA ALA A 237 -4.61 -15.00 -3.50
C ALA A 237 -4.70 -14.00 -2.34
N MET A 238 -4.84 -14.51 -1.11
CA MET A 238 -4.88 -13.75 0.13
C MET A 238 -4.09 -14.48 1.22
N LEU A 239 -3.39 -13.74 2.07
CA LEU A 239 -2.68 -14.25 3.23
C LEU A 239 -3.31 -13.80 4.54
N TYR A 240 -3.45 -14.76 5.47
CA TYR A 240 -3.94 -14.51 6.82
C TYR A 240 -3.02 -13.55 7.57
N GLY A 241 -3.62 -12.60 8.31
CA GLY A 241 -2.87 -11.59 9.07
C GLY A 241 -2.22 -10.50 8.19
N ARG A 242 -2.53 -10.47 6.90
CA ARG A 242 -2.02 -9.49 5.94
C ARG A 242 -3.15 -8.90 5.12
N ASP A 243 -3.91 -9.76 4.44
CA ASP A 243 -5.10 -9.40 3.70
C ASP A 243 -6.33 -9.44 4.62
N LEU A 244 -7.31 -8.60 4.34
CA LEU A 244 -8.56 -8.54 5.09
C LEU A 244 -9.72 -8.86 4.16
N THR A 245 -10.66 -9.67 4.64
CA THR A 245 -11.97 -9.90 4.05
C THR A 245 -12.98 -8.90 4.60
N THR A 246 -14.17 -8.85 4.01
CA THR A 246 -15.29 -8.02 4.49
C THR A 246 -15.76 -8.36 5.92
N GLU A 247 -15.35 -9.50 6.47
CA GLU A 247 -15.70 -9.94 7.84
C GLU A 247 -14.59 -9.61 8.85
N ASP A 248 -13.41 -9.16 8.39
CA ASP A 248 -12.26 -8.89 9.25
C ASP A 248 -12.23 -7.44 9.71
N HIS A 249 -11.83 -7.20 10.95
CA HIS A 249 -11.74 -5.87 11.53
C HIS A 249 -10.42 -5.68 12.28
N VAL A 250 -9.80 -4.51 12.15
CA VAL A 250 -8.58 -4.18 12.88
C VAL A 250 -8.66 -2.76 13.40
N TYR A 251 -8.38 -2.60 14.69
CA TYR A 251 -8.23 -1.28 15.32
C TYR A 251 -6.76 -1.03 15.62
N ALA A 252 -6.26 0.16 15.32
CA ALA A 252 -4.90 0.56 15.65
C ALA A 252 -4.83 1.89 16.38
N ILE A 253 -3.82 2.01 17.23
CA ILE A 253 -3.42 3.23 17.93
C ILE A 253 -1.93 3.40 17.68
N ASP A 254 -1.53 4.60 17.23
CA ASP A 254 -0.12 4.99 17.17
C ASP A 254 0.13 6.21 18.03
N LEU A 255 1.19 6.17 18.83
CA LEU A 255 1.74 7.31 19.55
C LEU A 255 3.20 7.49 19.11
N ASN A 256 3.41 8.49 18.26
CA ASN A 256 4.70 8.78 17.65
C ASN A 256 5.30 10.04 18.26
N ASN A 257 6.47 9.92 18.88
CA ASN A 257 7.10 11.01 19.64
C ASN A 257 8.40 11.45 18.96
N THR A 258 8.58 12.76 18.82
CA THR A 258 9.78 13.34 18.18
C THR A 258 10.35 14.39 19.10
N TYR A 259 11.58 14.18 19.57
CA TYR A 259 12.32 15.14 20.37
C TYR A 259 13.45 15.74 19.54
N LYS A 260 13.36 17.03 19.23
CA LYS A 260 14.40 17.76 18.51
C LYS A 260 15.53 18.14 19.47
N LEU A 261 16.49 17.22 19.63
CA LEU A 261 17.61 17.37 20.55
C LEU A 261 18.57 18.49 20.11
N MET A 262 18.80 18.61 18.81
CA MET A 262 19.57 19.69 18.17
C MET A 262 18.91 20.08 16.84
N GLU A 263 19.39 21.15 16.21
CA GLU A 263 18.88 21.59 14.90
C GLU A 263 18.88 20.46 13.85
N ASN A 264 19.94 19.65 13.88
CA ASN A 264 20.20 18.54 12.96
C ASN A 264 20.00 17.16 13.57
N LEU A 265 19.55 17.04 14.83
CA LEU A 265 19.39 15.74 15.50
C LEU A 265 18.04 15.64 16.19
N SER A 266 17.26 14.63 15.80
CA SER A 266 16.00 14.28 16.43
C SER A 266 16.06 12.87 17.00
N VAL A 267 15.46 12.66 18.18
CA VAL A 267 15.22 11.35 18.78
C VAL A 267 13.76 10.98 18.56
N LEU A 268 13.52 9.75 18.13
CA LEU A 268 12.19 9.20 17.89
C LEU A 268 11.88 8.12 18.92
N ALA A 269 10.66 8.09 19.41
CA ALA A 269 10.13 7.02 20.25
C ALA A 269 8.67 6.77 19.90
N ASP A 270 8.35 5.58 19.44
CA ASP A 270 7.05 5.24 18.88
C ASP A 270 6.47 4.03 19.61
N LEU A 271 5.16 4.09 19.85
CA LEU A 271 4.36 2.98 20.34
C LEU A 271 3.20 2.77 19.37
N GLY A 272 3.09 1.57 18.82
CA GLY A 272 1.92 1.12 18.07
C GLY A 272 1.22 -0.01 18.81
N ILE A 273 -0.10 -0.04 18.76
CA ILE A 273 -0.93 -1.16 19.24
C ILE A 273 -1.96 -1.46 18.17
N ALA A 274 -2.13 -2.72 17.80
CA ALA A 274 -3.21 -3.16 16.92
C ALA A 274 -3.99 -4.30 17.58
N VAL A 275 -5.31 -4.25 17.46
CA VAL A 275 -6.24 -5.27 17.95
C VAL A 275 -6.95 -5.86 16.73
N PRO A 276 -6.44 -6.96 16.16
CA PRO A 276 -7.10 -7.67 15.08
C PRO A 276 -8.27 -8.51 15.63
N ASP A 277 -9.35 -8.50 14.87
CA ASP A 277 -10.53 -9.38 14.99
C ASP A 277 -10.76 -9.98 13.60
N LEU A 278 -10.01 -11.03 13.29
CA LEU A 278 -10.10 -11.71 11.99
C LEU A 278 -11.13 -12.83 12.09
N ASP A 279 -12.06 -12.91 11.14
CA ASP A 279 -13.16 -13.85 11.21
C ASP A 279 -12.64 -15.30 11.17
N LYS A 280 -12.84 -15.98 12.29
CA LYS A 280 -12.27 -17.31 12.49
C LYS A 280 -12.83 -18.30 11.48
N ASP A 281 -14.11 -18.21 11.17
CA ASP A 281 -14.76 -19.19 10.30
C ASP A 281 -14.32 -19.04 8.84
N THR A 282 -14.13 -17.80 8.38
CA THR A 282 -13.56 -17.48 7.07
C THR A 282 -12.14 -18.04 6.93
N TRP A 283 -11.27 -17.81 7.91
CA TRP A 283 -9.84 -18.18 7.81
C TRP A 283 -9.49 -19.61 8.26
N ARG A 284 -10.37 -20.29 9.01
CA ARG A 284 -10.09 -21.62 9.59
C ARG A 284 -9.72 -22.66 8.53
N SER A 285 -10.35 -22.60 7.36
CA SER A 285 -10.06 -23.53 6.26
C SER A 285 -8.67 -23.33 5.65
N THR A 286 -8.10 -22.13 5.77
CA THR A 286 -6.82 -21.74 5.18
C THR A 286 -5.65 -21.94 6.16
N VAL A 287 -5.83 -21.59 7.44
CA VAL A 287 -4.73 -21.57 8.43
C VAL A 287 -4.91 -22.54 9.61
N GLY A 288 -6.05 -23.23 9.70
CA GLY A 288 -6.34 -24.19 10.76
C GLY A 288 -6.76 -23.55 12.09
N ASN A 289 -7.19 -24.40 13.05
CA ASN A 289 -7.73 -23.94 14.34
C ASN A 289 -6.70 -23.18 15.17
N ASP A 290 -5.46 -23.67 15.25
CA ASP A 290 -4.43 -23.06 16.10
C ASP A 290 -4.18 -21.59 15.72
N ALA A 291 -4.16 -21.26 14.42
CA ALA A 291 -3.92 -19.89 13.98
C ALA A 291 -5.09 -18.93 14.25
N VAL A 292 -6.33 -19.39 14.10
CA VAL A 292 -7.53 -18.56 14.35
C VAL A 292 -7.90 -18.44 15.82
N GLU A 293 -7.51 -19.42 16.65
CA GLU A 293 -7.75 -19.39 18.10
C GLU A 293 -6.72 -18.55 18.85
N ASN A 294 -5.49 -18.42 18.31
CA ASN A 294 -4.39 -17.67 18.92
C ASN A 294 -4.25 -16.23 18.39
N GLN A 295 -5.31 -15.62 17.85
CA GLN A 295 -5.31 -14.19 17.53
C GLN A 295 -5.05 -13.36 18.80
N ALA A 296 -4.13 -12.41 18.72
CA ALA A 296 -3.69 -11.62 19.86
C ALA A 296 -3.52 -10.15 19.50
N THR A 297 -3.61 -9.29 20.52
CA THR A 297 -3.21 -7.88 20.40
C THR A 297 -1.73 -7.79 20.03
N MET A 298 -1.45 -7.05 18.98
CA MET A 298 -0.11 -6.74 18.51
C MET A 298 0.34 -5.42 19.11
N TRP A 299 1.62 -5.31 19.43
CA TRP A 299 2.22 -4.05 19.86
C TRP A 299 3.63 -3.91 19.31
N ARG A 300 4.05 -2.67 19.07
CA ARG A 300 5.38 -2.33 18.60
C ARG A 300 5.92 -1.16 19.39
N VAL A 301 7.18 -1.26 19.81
CA VAL A 301 7.96 -0.11 20.28
C VAL A 301 9.14 0.07 19.33
N ALA A 302 9.32 1.28 18.82
CA ALA A 302 10.47 1.65 17.99
C ALA A 302 11.13 2.91 18.54
N THR A 303 12.46 2.93 18.58
CA THR A 303 13.22 4.11 19.00
C THR A 303 14.43 4.29 18.10
N GLY A 304 14.88 5.52 17.97
CA GLY A 304 16.13 5.80 17.28
C GLY A 304 16.36 7.29 17.11
N PHE A 305 17.29 7.64 16.22
CA PHE A 305 17.66 9.03 15.98
C PHE A 305 17.81 9.31 14.48
N VAL A 306 17.48 10.52 14.08
CA VAL A 306 17.64 11.02 12.71
C VAL A 306 18.61 12.19 12.77
N TYR A 307 19.73 12.07 12.04
CA TYR A 307 20.74 13.10 11.90
C TYR A 307 20.81 13.60 10.46
N ASN A 308 20.65 14.91 10.26
CA ASN A 308 20.75 15.54 8.95
C ASN A 308 22.09 16.27 8.84
N PHE A 309 22.94 15.84 7.90
CA PHE A 309 24.26 16.44 7.65
C PHE A 309 24.16 17.81 6.95
#